data_AF-A0A7S3IBB6-F1
#
_entry.id   AF-A0A7S3IBB6-F1
#
_cell.length_a   1.000
_cell.length_b   1.000
_cell.length_c   1.000
_cell.angle_alpha   90.00
_cell.angle_beta   90.00
_cell.angle_gamma   90.00
#
_symmetry.space_group_name_H-M   'P 1'
#
loop_
_entity.id
_entity.type
_entity.pdbx_description
1 polymer ?
#
loop_
_entity_poly.entity_id
_entity_poly.type
_entity_poly.pdbx_seq_one_letter_code
_entity_poly.pdbx_strand_id
1 'polypeptide(L)'
;MSDPKLWLRTDGRYTEVHTPFTTRARELKDIYNGLKLKNISVDERLDILLNTKWTVKEFDSNLTREIVDLIDREADMLNRGRPEKSLDGLRQRLSNLFLQFIEIPEFNPEAAKFQ
;
A
#
# COMPACT_ATOMS: atom_id res chain seq x y z
N MET A 1 8.36 7.40 7.82
CA MET A 1 9.79 7.34 7.46
C MET A 1 10.36 6.16 8.23
N SER A 2 10.53 5.01 7.57
CA SER A 2 11.87 4.45 7.24
C SER A 2 12.82 4.41 8.44
N ASP A 3 12.52 3.59 9.44
CA ASP A 3 13.46 3.33 10.53
C ASP A 3 13.87 1.85 10.50
N PRO A 4 15.10 1.53 10.05
CA PRO A 4 15.57 0.15 9.96
C PRO A 4 15.93 -0.39 11.35
N LYS A 5 15.53 -1.63 11.65
CA LYS A 5 15.86 -2.30 12.92
C LYS A 5 17.34 -2.67 12.95
N LEU A 6 18.10 -1.89 13.71
CA LEU A 6 19.52 -2.04 13.97
C LEU A 6 19.77 -3.19 14.97
N TRP A 7 20.27 -4.34 14.51
CA TRP A 7 20.80 -5.37 15.39
C TRP A 7 22.28 -5.12 15.65
N LEU A 8 22.62 -4.81 16.90
CA LEU A 8 23.99 -4.56 17.33
C LEU A 8 24.73 -5.89 17.46
N ARG A 9 25.72 -6.12 16.58
CA ARG A 9 26.75 -7.15 16.78
C ARG A 9 27.93 -6.52 17.51
N THR A 10 28.69 -7.32 18.24
CA THR A 10 29.78 -6.94 19.16
C THR A 10 30.95 -6.14 18.55
N ASP A 11 30.89 -5.81 17.25
CA ASP A 11 31.92 -5.11 16.48
C ASP A 11 31.39 -3.78 15.85
N GLY A 12 30.28 -3.24 16.37
CA GLY A 12 29.82 -1.87 16.04
C GLY A 12 29.32 -1.65 14.61
N ARG A 13 29.15 -2.71 13.80
CA ARG A 13 28.59 -2.65 12.45
C ARG A 13 27.17 -3.20 12.41
N TYR A 14 26.25 -2.39 11.87
CA TYR A 14 24.88 -2.79 11.59
C TYR A 14 24.83 -3.67 10.34
N THR A 15 24.06 -4.76 10.38
CA THR A 15 23.79 -5.58 9.18
C THR A 15 22.27 -5.72 9.05
N GLU A 16 21.70 -5.12 8.00
CA GLU A 16 20.28 -5.30 7.66
C GLU A 16 20.05 -6.75 7.22
N VAL A 17 19.31 -7.51 8.03
CA VAL A 17 18.96 -8.89 7.70
C VAL A 17 17.72 -8.85 6.80
N HIS A 18 17.96 -8.92 5.49
CA HIS A 18 16.91 -9.06 4.49
C HIS A 18 16.22 -10.43 4.65
N THR A 19 15.05 -10.42 5.30
CA THR A 19 14.14 -11.56 5.28
C THR A 19 13.10 -11.32 4.18
N PRO A 20 12.49 -12.36 3.57
CA PRO A 20 11.42 -12.18 2.58
C PRO A 20 10.26 -11.29 3.09
N PHE A 21 10.09 -11.20 4.41
CA PHE A 21 9.13 -10.31 5.07
C PHE A 21 9.48 -8.82 4.95
N THR A 22 10.77 -8.45 5.01
CA THR A 22 11.22 -7.05 4.81
C THR A 22 11.06 -6.59 3.36
N THR A 23 11.21 -7.50 2.39
CA THR A 23 10.98 -7.21 0.97
C THR A 23 9.50 -6.92 0.71
N ARG A 24 8.62 -7.77 1.25
CA ARG A 24 7.16 -7.59 1.18
C ARG A 24 6.71 -6.26 1.81
N ALA A 25 7.25 -5.91 2.99
CA ALA A 25 6.95 -4.64 3.65
C ALA A 25 7.42 -3.42 2.84
N ARG A 26 8.55 -3.51 2.14
CA ARG A 26 9.02 -2.46 1.23
C ARG A 26 8.06 -2.30 0.04
N GLU A 27 7.66 -3.39 -0.60
CA GLU A 27 6.70 -3.36 -1.73
C GLU A 27 5.36 -2.74 -1.33
N LEU A 28 4.80 -3.14 -0.18
CA LEU A 28 3.55 -2.56 0.34
C LEU A 28 3.67 -1.07 0.63
N LYS A 29 4.81 -0.64 1.17
CA LYS A 29 5.10 0.78 1.41
C LYS A 29 5.21 1.57 0.11
N ASP A 30 5.82 1.00 -0.92
CA ASP A 30 5.96 1.65 -2.23
C ASP A 30 4.59 1.81 -2.91
N ILE A 31 3.72 0.80 -2.83
CA ILE A 31 2.33 0.89 -3.29
C ILE A 31 1.57 1.99 -2.53
N TYR A 32 1.70 2.03 -1.20
CA TYR A 32 1.06 3.07 -0.39
C TYR A 32 1.51 4.48 -0.76
N ASN A 33 2.81 4.67 -1.01
CA ASN A 33 3.34 5.94 -1.48
C ASN A 33 2.77 6.28 -2.88
N GLY A 34 2.67 5.29 -3.77
CA GLY A 34 2.04 5.42 -5.09
C GLY A 34 0.58 5.87 -5.01
N LEU A 35 -0.21 5.29 -4.09
CA LEU A 35 -1.60 5.69 -3.87
C LEU A 35 -1.75 7.16 -3.42
N LYS A 36 -0.73 7.72 -2.76
CA LYS A 36 -0.68 9.10 -2.30
C LYS A 36 -0.14 10.10 -3.32
N LEU A 37 0.45 9.64 -4.42
CA LEU A 37 0.94 10.53 -5.48
C LEU A 37 -0.22 11.35 -6.06
N LYS A 38 0.07 12.62 -6.34
CA LYS A 38 -0.83 13.57 -7.00
C LYS A 38 -0.18 14.05 -8.29
N ASN A 39 -0.99 14.57 -9.22
CA ASN A 39 -0.53 15.16 -10.47
C ASN A 39 0.21 14.16 -11.39
N ILE A 40 -0.19 12.89 -11.35
CA ILE A 40 0.29 11.85 -12.26
C ILE A 40 -0.69 11.66 -13.42
N SER A 41 -0.24 11.00 -14.48
CA SER A 41 -1.13 10.67 -15.61
C SER A 41 -2.21 9.65 -15.21
N VAL A 42 -3.30 9.61 -15.98
CA VAL A 42 -4.38 8.64 -15.76
C VAL A 42 -3.85 7.21 -15.93
N ASP A 43 -3.00 6.97 -16.93
CA ASP A 43 -2.41 5.64 -17.17
C ASP A 43 -1.53 5.19 -16.00
N GLU A 44 -0.62 6.03 -15.51
CA GLU A 44 0.18 5.73 -14.32
C GLU A 44 -0.70 5.46 -13.10
N ARG A 45 -1.81 6.21 -12.95
CA ARG A 45 -2.76 6.00 -11.85
C ARG A 45 -3.44 4.65 -11.97
N LEU A 46 -3.90 4.27 -13.17
CA LEU A 46 -4.54 2.98 -13.42
C LEU A 46 -3.57 1.82 -13.17
N ASP A 47 -2.29 1.97 -13.52
CA ASP A 47 -1.26 0.96 -13.24
C ASP A 47 -1.04 0.77 -11.73
N ILE A 48 -0.98 1.86 -10.95
CA ILE A 48 -0.87 1.79 -9.48
C ILE A 48 -2.11 1.10 -8.88
N LEU A 49 -3.30 1.46 -9.36
CA LEU A 49 -4.56 0.86 -8.92
C LEU A 49 -4.62 -0.64 -9.24
N LEU A 50 -4.16 -1.04 -10.43
CA LEU A 50 -4.09 -2.43 -10.85
C LEU A 50 -3.11 -3.22 -9.98
N ASN A 51 -1.91 -2.69 -9.75
CA ASN A 51 -0.92 -3.32 -8.88
C ASN A 51 -1.49 -3.53 -7.47
N THR A 52 -2.09 -2.49 -6.88
CA THR A 52 -2.74 -2.55 -5.57
C THR A 52 -3.81 -3.65 -5.53
N LYS A 53 -4.64 -3.76 -6.58
CA LYS A 53 -5.70 -4.76 -6.69
C LYS A 53 -5.15 -6.19 -6.67
N TRP A 54 -4.06 -6.45 -7.37
CA TRP A 54 -3.42 -7.77 -7.36
C TRP A 54 -2.84 -8.10 -5.98
N THR A 55 -2.20 -7.13 -5.32
CA THR A 55 -1.61 -7.33 -3.99
C THR A 55 -2.65 -7.68 -2.93
N VAL A 56 -3.80 -7.00 -2.92
CA VAL A 56 -4.84 -7.28 -1.92
C VAL A 56 -5.67 -8.53 -2.24
N LYS A 57 -5.76 -8.92 -3.52
CA LYS A 57 -6.50 -10.12 -3.95
C LYS A 57 -5.91 -11.43 -3.47
N GLU A 58 -4.67 -11.44 -2.99
CA GLU A 58 -4.07 -12.61 -2.35
C GLU A 58 -4.78 -13.00 -1.05
N PHE A 59 -5.59 -12.10 -0.48
CA PHE A 59 -6.34 -12.31 0.76
C PHE A 59 -7.83 -12.10 0.51
N ASP A 60 -8.68 -12.93 1.11
CA ASP A 60 -10.12 -12.76 1.05
C ASP A 60 -10.65 -12.33 2.42
N SER A 61 -10.79 -11.02 2.60
CA SER A 61 -11.34 -10.40 3.81
C SER A 61 -12.27 -9.23 3.46
N ASN A 62 -13.17 -8.86 4.39
CA ASN A 62 -14.05 -7.71 4.18
C ASN A 62 -13.28 -6.43 3.84
N LEU A 63 -12.09 -6.24 4.46
CA LEU A 63 -11.21 -5.10 4.19
C LEU A 63 -10.68 -5.12 2.74
N THR A 64 -10.17 -6.26 2.29
CA THR A 64 -9.63 -6.40 0.91
C THR A 64 -10.72 -6.20 -0.14
N ARG A 65 -11.94 -6.68 0.11
CA ARG A 65 -13.10 -6.45 -0.77
C ARG A 65 -13.46 -4.98 -0.85
N GLU A 66 -13.49 -4.27 0.27
CA GLU A 66 -13.75 -2.83 0.29
C GLU A 66 -12.66 -2.04 -0.47
N ILE A 67 -11.39 -2.43 -0.33
CA ILE A 67 -10.28 -1.83 -1.09
C ILE A 67 -10.48 -2.05 -2.59
N VAL A 68 -10.81 -3.27 -3.00
CA VAL A 68 -11.05 -3.61 -4.42
C VAL A 68 -12.23 -2.81 -4.99
N ASP A 69 -13.33 -2.69 -4.23
CA ASP A 69 -14.49 -1.90 -4.64
C ASP A 69 -14.15 -0.42 -4.84
N LEU A 70 -13.32 0.16 -3.96
CA LEU A 70 -12.85 1.54 -4.12
C LEU A 70 -11.94 1.71 -5.32
N ILE A 71 -11.05 0.76 -5.58
CA ILE A 71 -10.17 0.75 -6.76
C ILE A 71 -11.02 0.74 -8.03
N ASP A 72 -12.01 -0.15 -8.12
CA ASP A 72 -12.86 -0.28 -9.30
C ASP A 72 -13.72 0.97 -9.53
N ARG A 73 -14.18 1.62 -8.45
CA ARG A 73 -14.87 2.92 -8.52
C ARG A 73 -13.95 4.05 -8.98
N GLU A 74 -12.70 4.09 -8.52
CA GLU A 74 -11.74 5.10 -8.97
C GLU A 74 -11.47 4.93 -10.47
N ALA A 75 -11.20 3.70 -10.91
CA ALA A 75 -10.93 3.39 -12.30
C ALA A 75 -12.11 3.73 -13.23
N ASP A 76 -13.35 3.39 -12.85
CA ASP A 76 -14.55 3.76 -13.61
C ASP A 76 -14.70 5.30 -13.73
N MET A 77 -14.46 6.04 -12.65
CA MET A 77 -14.51 7.50 -12.70
C MET A 77 -13.40 8.12 -13.56
N LEU A 78 -12.19 7.56 -13.52
CA LEU A 78 -11.08 7.97 -14.39
C LEU A 78 -11.39 7.70 -15.87
N ASN A 79 -11.90 6.50 -16.19
CA ASN A 79 -12.32 6.15 -17.56
C ASN A 79 -13.44 7.05 -18.09
N ARG A 80 -14.28 7.60 -17.21
CA ARG A 80 -15.31 8.58 -17.55
C ARG A 80 -14.80 10.03 -17.61
N GLY A 81 -13.50 10.26 -17.41
CA GLY A 81 -12.90 11.59 -17.45
C GLY A 81 -13.35 12.51 -16.30
N ARG A 82 -13.69 11.96 -15.13
CA ARG A 82 -14.10 12.78 -13.98
C ARG A 82 -12.92 13.61 -13.46
N PRO A 83 -13.16 14.85 -13.01
CA PRO A 83 -12.09 15.71 -12.51
C PRO A 83 -11.48 15.15 -11.23
N GLU A 84 -10.16 15.29 -11.06
CA GLU A 84 -9.43 14.76 -9.90
C GLU A 84 -9.98 15.23 -8.55
N LYS A 85 -10.49 16.48 -8.48
CA LYS A 85 -11.12 17.02 -7.26
C LYS A 85 -12.29 16.18 -6.76
N SER A 86 -13.01 15.50 -7.67
CA SER A 86 -14.12 14.62 -7.30
C SER A 86 -13.64 13.27 -6.75
N LEU A 87 -12.38 12.91 -6.98
CA LEU A 87 -11.75 11.68 -6.52
C LEU A 87 -11.06 11.83 -5.16
N ASP A 88 -10.82 13.06 -4.68
CA ASP A 88 -10.02 13.31 -3.45
C ASP A 88 -10.53 12.52 -2.24
N GLY A 89 -11.85 12.55 -1.97
CA GLY A 89 -12.44 11.79 -0.86
C GLY A 89 -12.31 10.28 -1.02
N LEU A 90 -12.43 9.78 -2.26
CA LEU A 90 -12.27 8.37 -2.56
C LEU A 90 -10.80 7.93 -2.39
N ARG A 91 -9.86 8.71 -2.94
CA ARG A 91 -8.41 8.47 -2.84
C ARG A 91 -7.94 8.49 -1.38
N GLN A 92 -8.48 9.40 -0.57
CA GLN A 92 -8.19 9.46 0.86
C GLN A 92 -8.71 8.22 1.59
N ARG A 93 -9.94 7.79 1.30
CA ARG A 93 -10.51 6.57 1.89
C ARG A 93 -9.72 5.32 1.48
N LEU A 94 -9.37 5.19 0.20
CA LEU A 94 -8.55 4.10 -0.32
C LEU A 94 -7.19 4.04 0.37
N SER A 95 -6.51 5.18 0.51
CA SER A 95 -5.22 5.26 1.20
C SER A 95 -5.32 4.85 2.67
N ASN A 96 -6.38 5.27 3.36
CA ASN A 96 -6.59 4.93 4.77
C ASN A 96 -6.89 3.43 4.97
N LEU A 97 -7.72 2.83 4.10
CA LEU A 97 -8.00 1.39 4.18
C LEU A 97 -6.77 0.56 3.81
N PHE A 98 -5.99 1.00 2.82
CA PHE A 98 -4.72 0.35 2.51
C PHE A 98 -3.71 0.47 3.65
N LEU A 99 -3.70 1.59 4.39
CA LEU A 99 -2.91 1.73 5.61
C LEU A 99 -3.33 0.70 6.68
N GLN A 100 -4.64 0.53 6.91
CA GLN A 100 -5.15 -0.50 7.82
C GLN A 100 -4.75 -1.91 7.36
N PHE A 101 -4.79 -2.17 6.06
CA PHE A 101 -4.37 -3.45 5.49
C PHE A 101 -2.89 -3.77 5.79
N ILE A 102 -1.99 -2.79 5.66
CA ILE A 102 -0.55 -3.00 5.94
C ILE A 102 -0.23 -3.05 7.44
N GLU A 103 -1.10 -2.51 8.30
CA GLU A 103 -0.98 -2.53 9.77
C GLU A 103 -1.50 -3.83 10.40
N ILE A 104 -2.31 -4.61 9.69
CA ILE A 104 -2.85 -5.88 10.21
C ILE A 104 -1.76 -6.97 10.14
N PRO A 105 -1.40 -7.60 11.28
CA PRO A 105 -0.38 -8.64 11.34
C PRO A 105 -0.68 -9.89 10.49
N GLU A 106 -1.96 -10.17 10.25
CA GLU A 106 -2.41 -11.29 9.39
C GLU A 106 -2.00 -11.10 7.92
N PHE A 107 -1.90 -9.84 7.47
CA PHE A 107 -1.50 -9.50 6.09
C PHE A 107 -0.05 -9.04 6.00
N ASN A 108 0.51 -8.54 7.10
CA ASN A 108 1.90 -8.14 7.23
C ASN A 108 2.50 -8.67 8.54
N PRO A 109 3.21 -9.82 8.53
CA PRO A 109 3.80 -10.37 9.75
C PRO A 109 4.87 -9.45 10.38
N GLU A 110 5.38 -8.43 9.67
CA GLU A 110 6.22 -7.40 10.28
C GLU A 110 5.44 -6.36 11.09
N ALA A 111 4.13 -6.18 10.87
CA ALA A 111 3.31 -5.27 11.66
C ALA A 111 3.21 -5.71 13.13
N ALA A 112 3.29 -7.01 13.41
CA ALA A 112 3.41 -7.56 14.77
C ALA A 112 4.65 -7.03 15.52
N LYS A 113 5.67 -6.54 14.81
CA LYS A 113 6.90 -6.00 15.41
C LYS A 113 6.76 -4.54 15.87
N PHE A 114 5.63 -3.88 15.58
CA PHE A 114 5.32 -2.48 15.88
C PHE A 114 4.15 -2.31 16.87
N GLN A 115 3.65 -3.41 17.45
CA GLN A 115 2.61 -3.40 18.48
C GLN A 115 3.19 -3.57 19.88
#